data_AF-A0A3B4FVA5-F1
#
_entry.id   AF-A0A3B4FVA5-F1
#
_cell.length_a   1.000
_cell.length_b   1.000
_cell.length_c   1.000
_cell.angle_alpha   90.00
_cell.angle_beta   90.00
_cell.angle_gamma   90.00
#
_symmetry.space_group_name_H-M   'P 1'
#
loop_
_entity.id
_entity.type
_entity.pdbx_description
1 polymer ?
#
loop_
_entity_poly.entity_id
_entity_poly.type
_entity_poly.pdbx_seq_one_letter_code
_entity_poly.pdbx_strand_id
1 'polypeptide(L)'
;VEDMLEDLDLGYSDGYATACINLQKQLMKIHNGVRKFQRHLTDVKPTPELIEKLKEIMSEVEISINSVKEEQRSRDLPAEVRALEVFLQKTGGSYGGWDQYDHEAFLKVWVKHSGEPGYRKEAKLYLPGRTMEEIEQHEEWHQELIYLQDRKKEVMTKHEERRRQLEVKLTVEEQLRLRRVEEEEQERRRRAEEEREREERRKEATKSIRRFNERIKLRVGKRLTFCPFFHIQVDNHVNRDPSRLTRPTKGWEERLKHIGPSGDGPMLQMFHRAVPTWRQGL
;
A
#
# COMPACT_ATOMS: atom_id res chain seq x y z
N VAL A 1 -4.62 -8.21 26.23
CA VAL A 1 -4.42 -9.30 25.24
C VAL A 1 -4.38 -8.75 23.83
N GLU A 2 -5.15 -7.69 23.51
CA GLU A 2 -4.98 -6.91 22.27
C GLU A 2 -3.63 -6.17 22.17
N ASP A 3 -3.11 -5.65 23.28
CA ASP A 3 -1.85 -4.87 23.30
C ASP A 3 -0.54 -5.69 23.16
N MET A 4 -0.62 -7.02 22.96
CA MET A 4 0.56 -7.87 22.74
C MET A 4 0.64 -8.45 21.32
N LEU A 5 -0.38 -8.20 20.48
CA LEU A 5 -0.43 -8.69 19.10
C LEU A 5 0.08 -7.65 18.09
N GLU A 6 0.00 -6.35 18.41
CA GLU A 6 0.53 -5.28 17.54
C GLU A 6 2.07 -5.17 17.59
N ASP A 7 2.68 -5.43 18.75
CA ASP A 7 4.15 -5.39 18.90
C ASP A 7 4.86 -6.57 18.20
N LEU A 8 4.17 -7.70 18.01
CA LEU A 8 4.69 -8.85 17.27
C LEU A 8 4.64 -8.64 15.75
N ASP A 9 3.71 -7.83 15.24
CA ASP A 9 3.54 -7.59 13.80
C ASP A 9 4.48 -6.49 13.26
N LEU A 10 4.81 -5.50 14.10
CA LEU A 10 5.78 -4.44 13.76
C LEU A 10 7.23 -4.96 13.71
N GLY A 11 7.64 -5.81 14.66
CA GLY A 11 8.98 -6.40 14.68
C GLY A 11 9.21 -7.45 13.59
N TYR A 12 8.16 -8.15 13.16
CA TYR A 12 8.23 -9.13 12.07
C TYR A 12 8.35 -8.40 10.72
N SER A 13 7.53 -7.37 10.49
CA SER A 13 7.56 -6.49 9.30
C SER A 13 8.93 -5.83 9.05
N ASP A 14 9.57 -5.26 10.07
CA ASP A 14 10.85 -4.55 9.95
C ASP A 14 12.03 -5.48 9.60
N GLY A 15 12.01 -6.71 10.11
CA GLY A 15 12.97 -7.76 9.75
C GLY A 15 12.90 -8.17 8.28
N TYR A 16 11.69 -8.32 7.73
CA TYR A 16 11.51 -8.60 6.29
C TYR A 16 11.87 -7.41 5.41
N ALA A 17 11.54 -6.19 5.82
CA ALA A 17 11.89 -4.97 5.09
C ALA A 17 13.42 -4.80 5.02
N THR A 18 14.12 -5.00 6.14
CA THR A 18 15.58 -4.94 6.22
C THR A 18 16.23 -6.05 5.40
N ALA A 19 15.70 -7.28 5.45
CA ALA A 19 16.17 -8.39 4.63
C ALA A 19 16.01 -8.11 3.12
N CYS A 20 14.86 -7.56 2.69
CA CYS A 20 14.61 -7.16 1.31
C CYS A 20 15.56 -6.06 0.83
N ILE A 21 15.79 -5.03 1.65
CA ILE A 21 16.74 -3.95 1.33
C ILE A 21 18.17 -4.50 1.19
N ASN A 22 18.57 -5.44 2.05
CA ASN A 22 19.88 -6.07 1.98
C ASN A 22 20.03 -6.96 0.74
N LEU A 23 19.00 -7.74 0.39
CA LEU A 23 18.97 -8.56 -0.82
C LEU A 23 19.04 -7.68 -2.08
N GLN A 24 18.27 -6.59 -2.12
CA GLN A 24 18.30 -5.62 -3.20
C GLN A 24 19.68 -4.95 -3.34
N LYS A 25 20.35 -4.61 -2.23
CA LYS A 25 21.72 -4.11 -2.24
C LYS A 25 22.72 -5.13 -2.80
N GLN A 26 22.59 -6.41 -2.43
CA GLN A 26 23.43 -7.48 -2.97
C GLN A 26 23.21 -7.68 -4.48
N LEU A 27 21.95 -7.69 -4.91
CA LEU A 27 21.57 -7.76 -6.34
C LEU A 27 22.12 -6.59 -7.14
N MET A 28 22.03 -5.37 -6.63
CA MET A 28 22.61 -4.18 -7.28
C MET A 28 24.14 -4.27 -7.37
N LYS A 29 24.82 -4.80 -6.34
CA LYS A 29 26.27 -5.04 -6.38
C LYS A 29 26.65 -6.06 -7.44
N ILE A 30 25.93 -7.18 -7.52
CA ILE A 30 26.16 -8.22 -8.52
C ILE A 30 25.91 -7.67 -9.92
N HIS A 31 24.77 -7.01 -10.14
CA HIS A 31 24.43 -6.40 -11.42
C HIS A 31 25.47 -5.36 -11.87
N ASN A 32 25.97 -4.52 -10.96
CA ASN A 32 27.03 -3.57 -11.27
C ASN A 32 28.38 -4.26 -11.54
N GLY A 33 28.67 -5.36 -10.84
CA GLY A 33 29.82 -6.23 -11.09
C GLY A 33 29.77 -6.87 -12.47
N VAL A 34 28.64 -7.45 -12.84
CA VAL A 34 28.37 -8.02 -14.18
C VAL A 34 28.48 -6.94 -15.25
N ARG A 35 27.93 -5.75 -15.04
CA ARG A 35 28.05 -4.62 -15.98
C ARG A 35 29.49 -4.12 -16.12
N LYS A 36 30.30 -4.16 -15.05
CA LYS A 36 31.73 -3.83 -15.11
C LYS A 36 32.52 -4.92 -15.83
N PHE A 37 32.18 -6.18 -15.60
CA PHE A 37 32.78 -7.33 -16.29
C PHE A 37 32.46 -7.31 -17.79
N GLN A 38 31.21 -7.05 -18.16
CA GLN A 38 30.78 -6.87 -19.56
C GLN A 38 31.51 -5.73 -20.26
N ARG A 39 31.78 -4.61 -19.57
CA ARG A 39 32.60 -3.50 -20.10
C ARG A 39 34.07 -3.85 -20.27
N HIS A 40 34.62 -4.77 -19.46
CA HIS A 40 35.97 -5.29 -19.72
C HIS A 40 35.99 -6.26 -20.91
N LEU A 41 34.89 -6.99 -21.16
CA LEU A 41 34.76 -7.86 -22.33
C LEU A 41 34.59 -7.09 -23.65
N THR A 42 34.21 -5.81 -23.64
CA THR A 42 34.10 -4.99 -24.87
C THR A 42 35.45 -4.57 -25.46
N ASP A 43 36.53 -4.54 -24.68
CA ASP A 43 37.86 -4.12 -25.13
C ASP A 43 38.84 -5.30 -25.39
N VAL A 44 38.40 -6.54 -25.14
CA VAL A 44 39.18 -7.75 -25.42
C VAL A 44 38.68 -8.36 -26.72
N LYS A 45 39.56 -8.40 -27.74
CA LYS A 45 39.25 -9.05 -29.02
C LYS A 45 38.83 -10.50 -28.75
N PRO A 46 37.60 -10.94 -29.09
CA PRO A 46 37.15 -12.29 -28.80
C PRO A 46 38.05 -13.27 -29.55
N THR A 47 38.98 -13.85 -28.81
CA THR A 47 39.85 -14.92 -29.30
C THR A 47 39.02 -16.19 -29.14
N PRO A 48 39.01 -17.12 -30.12
CA PRO A 48 38.19 -18.34 -30.03
C PRO A 48 38.36 -19.08 -28.70
N GLU A 49 39.60 -19.13 -28.20
CA GLU A 49 39.98 -19.73 -26.91
C GLU A 49 39.30 -19.05 -25.70
N LEU A 50 39.16 -17.72 -25.72
CA LEU A 50 38.51 -16.97 -24.63
C LEU A 50 37.00 -17.19 -24.62
N ILE A 51 36.38 -17.30 -25.81
CA ILE A 51 34.95 -17.60 -25.94
C ILE A 51 34.66 -19.02 -25.44
N GLU A 52 35.49 -20.00 -25.80
CA GLU A 52 35.33 -21.38 -25.32
C GLU A 52 35.46 -21.46 -23.81
N LYS A 53 36.47 -20.83 -23.23
CA LYS A 53 36.64 -20.79 -21.76
C LYS A 53 35.45 -20.11 -21.06
N LEU A 54 34.88 -19.07 -21.64
CA LEU A 54 33.69 -18.42 -21.09
C LEU A 54 32.46 -19.33 -21.16
N LYS A 55 32.27 -20.05 -22.28
CA LYS A 55 31.19 -21.03 -22.42
C LYS A 55 31.35 -22.20 -21.45
N GLU A 56 32.56 -22.67 -21.24
CA GLU A 56 32.90 -23.70 -20.26
C GLU A 56 32.53 -23.25 -18.85
N ILE A 57 32.96 -22.05 -18.43
CA ILE A 57 32.61 -21.49 -17.11
C ILE A 57 31.10 -21.28 -16.97
N MET A 58 30.42 -20.78 -18.01
CA MET A 58 28.96 -20.63 -17.99
C MET A 58 28.27 -22.00 -17.86
N SER A 59 28.75 -23.02 -18.55
CA SER A 59 28.22 -24.39 -18.46
C SER A 59 28.46 -25.01 -17.09
N GLU A 60 29.65 -24.84 -16.51
CA GLU A 60 29.96 -25.30 -15.15
C GLU A 60 29.08 -24.62 -14.09
N VAL A 61 28.85 -23.31 -14.24
CA VAL A 61 27.93 -22.55 -13.37
C VAL A 61 26.49 -23.03 -13.55
N GLU A 62 26.04 -23.27 -14.78
CA GLU A 62 24.72 -23.83 -15.05
C GLU A 62 24.55 -25.24 -14.48
N ILE A 63 25.56 -26.11 -14.61
CA ILE A 63 25.58 -27.45 -14.00
C ILE A 63 25.52 -27.34 -12.47
N SER A 64 26.30 -26.43 -11.88
CA SER A 64 26.32 -26.20 -10.43
C SER A 64 24.97 -25.67 -9.92
N ILE A 65 24.38 -24.70 -10.63
CA ILE A 65 23.04 -24.17 -10.33
C ILE A 65 21.99 -25.27 -10.44
N ASN A 66 22.04 -26.10 -11.49
CA ASN A 66 21.12 -27.22 -11.66
C ASN A 66 21.30 -28.28 -10.58
N SER A 67 22.53 -28.62 -10.19
CA SER A 67 22.80 -29.53 -9.08
C SER A 67 22.24 -29.01 -7.76
N VAL A 68 22.47 -27.74 -7.44
CA VAL A 68 21.92 -27.11 -6.23
C VAL A 68 20.40 -27.04 -6.29
N LYS A 69 19.83 -26.74 -7.45
CA LYS A 69 18.37 -26.68 -7.66
C LYS A 69 17.72 -28.05 -7.53
N GLU A 70 18.32 -29.10 -8.07
CA GLU A 70 17.85 -30.47 -7.91
C GLU A 70 18.05 -30.97 -6.47
N GLU A 71 19.16 -30.63 -5.80
CA GLU A 71 19.35 -30.95 -4.39
C GLU A 71 18.35 -30.22 -3.48
N GLN A 72 18.05 -28.95 -3.77
CA GLN A 72 16.98 -28.19 -3.11
C GLN A 72 15.63 -28.88 -3.34
N ARG A 73 15.35 -29.29 -4.59
CA ARG A 73 14.13 -30.02 -4.96
C ARG A 73 14.02 -31.35 -4.21
N SER A 74 15.12 -32.10 -4.05
CA SER A 74 15.17 -33.34 -3.26
C SER A 74 14.98 -33.10 -1.75
N ARG A 75 15.43 -31.95 -1.23
CA ARG A 75 15.18 -31.53 0.15
C ARG A 75 13.73 -31.08 0.37
N ASP A 76 13.16 -30.40 -0.63
CA ASP A 76 11.78 -29.91 -0.64
C ASP A 76 10.76 -31.03 -0.95
N LEU A 77 11.20 -32.16 -1.50
CA LEU A 77 10.37 -33.35 -1.62
C LEU A 77 9.93 -33.78 -0.20
N PRO A 78 8.62 -33.99 0.01
CA PRO A 78 8.13 -34.47 1.29
C PRO A 78 8.80 -35.77 1.72
N ALA A 79 8.99 -35.95 3.03
CA ALA A 79 9.61 -37.15 3.60
C ALA A 79 8.90 -38.43 3.14
N GLU A 80 7.60 -38.33 2.88
CA GLU A 80 6.72 -39.37 2.39
C GLU A 80 7.06 -39.79 0.94
N VAL A 81 7.47 -38.86 0.09
CA VAL A 81 7.91 -39.16 -1.28
C VAL A 81 9.20 -39.97 -1.25
N ARG A 82 10.15 -39.58 -0.39
CA ARG A 82 11.40 -40.32 -0.18
C ARG A 82 11.14 -41.69 0.48
N ALA A 83 10.19 -41.77 1.41
CA ALA A 83 9.83 -43.03 2.07
C ALA A 83 9.34 -44.08 1.05
N LEU A 84 8.52 -43.69 0.07
CA LEU A 84 8.08 -44.59 -1.00
C LEU A 84 9.25 -45.07 -1.86
N GLU A 85 10.17 -44.17 -2.24
CA GLU A 85 11.33 -44.55 -3.05
C GLU A 85 12.27 -45.51 -2.32
N VAL A 86 12.56 -45.24 -1.04
CA VAL A 86 13.35 -46.12 -0.18
C VAL A 86 12.66 -47.46 0.04
N PHE A 87 11.33 -47.47 0.20
CA PHE A 87 10.54 -48.69 0.33
C PHE A 87 10.67 -49.57 -0.91
N LEU A 88 10.50 -49.00 -2.11
CA LEU A 88 10.64 -49.73 -3.38
C LEU A 88 12.06 -50.26 -3.56
N GLN A 89 13.09 -49.48 -3.25
CA GLN A 89 14.49 -49.95 -3.33
C GLN A 89 14.77 -51.12 -2.39
N LYS A 90 14.21 -51.11 -1.18
CA LYS A 90 14.39 -52.19 -0.19
C LYS A 90 13.58 -53.45 -0.48
N THR A 91 12.42 -53.32 -1.11
CA THR A 91 11.44 -54.43 -1.26
C THR A 91 11.48 -55.11 -2.62
N GLY A 92 12.51 -54.85 -3.45
CA GLY A 92 12.61 -55.51 -4.76
C GLY A 92 11.84 -54.82 -5.88
N GLY A 93 11.64 -53.50 -5.76
CA GLY A 93 11.12 -52.65 -6.82
C GLY A 93 9.60 -52.64 -6.94
N SER A 94 9.11 -52.37 -8.15
CA SER A 94 7.67 -52.21 -8.45
C SER A 94 6.84 -53.48 -8.26
N TYR A 95 7.50 -54.65 -8.26
CA TYR A 95 6.85 -55.95 -8.15
C TYR A 95 7.11 -56.66 -6.82
N GLY A 96 7.77 -56.02 -5.84
CA GLY A 96 7.98 -56.62 -4.52
C GLY A 96 8.92 -57.83 -4.55
N GLY A 97 9.79 -57.95 -5.55
CA GLY A 97 10.63 -59.12 -5.77
C GLY A 97 9.92 -60.32 -6.43
N TRP A 98 8.65 -60.17 -6.82
CA TRP A 98 7.95 -61.15 -7.64
C TRP A 98 8.25 -60.92 -9.12
N ASP A 99 8.11 -61.97 -9.94
CA ASP A 99 8.09 -61.79 -11.38
C ASP A 99 6.79 -61.09 -11.82
N GLN A 100 6.82 -60.53 -13.02
CA GLN A 100 5.71 -59.76 -13.55
C GLN A 100 4.42 -60.60 -13.67
N TYR A 101 4.53 -61.88 -14.05
CA TYR A 101 3.35 -62.72 -14.29
C TYR A 101 2.64 -63.05 -12.97
N ASP A 102 3.40 -63.47 -11.97
CA ASP A 102 2.89 -63.77 -10.63
C ASP A 102 2.29 -62.52 -9.98
N HIS A 103 2.94 -61.36 -10.12
CA HIS A 103 2.42 -60.09 -9.60
C HIS A 103 1.10 -59.69 -10.30
N GLU A 104 1.00 -59.84 -11.62
CA GLU A 104 -0.23 -59.54 -12.35
C GLU A 104 -1.38 -60.51 -12.00
N ALA A 105 -1.08 -61.79 -11.82
CA ALA A 105 -2.05 -62.78 -11.36
C ALA A 105 -2.54 -62.45 -9.95
N PHE A 106 -1.63 -62.08 -9.05
CA PHE A 106 -1.93 -61.57 -7.71
C PHE A 106 -2.90 -60.37 -7.79
N LEU A 107 -2.58 -59.34 -8.60
CA LEU A 107 -3.39 -58.13 -8.70
C LEU A 107 -4.79 -58.39 -9.26
N LYS A 108 -4.93 -59.28 -10.24
CA LYS A 108 -6.24 -59.65 -10.81
C LYS A 108 -7.18 -60.20 -9.76
N VAL A 109 -6.68 -61.10 -8.92
CA VAL A 109 -7.48 -61.69 -7.85
C VAL A 109 -7.71 -60.66 -6.73
N TRP A 110 -6.75 -59.75 -6.49
CA TRP A 110 -6.80 -58.76 -5.41
C TRP A 110 -7.92 -57.74 -5.64
N VAL A 111 -7.96 -57.21 -6.86
CA VAL A 111 -9.01 -56.28 -7.31
C VAL A 111 -10.38 -56.96 -7.29
N LYS A 112 -10.45 -58.25 -7.66
CA LYS A 112 -11.71 -59.02 -7.64
C LYS A 112 -12.29 -59.18 -6.22
N HIS A 113 -11.42 -59.34 -5.23
CA HIS A 113 -11.82 -59.52 -3.83
C HIS A 113 -11.84 -58.21 -3.04
N SER A 114 -11.51 -57.07 -3.66
CA SER A 114 -11.40 -55.76 -2.97
C SER A 114 -10.55 -55.79 -1.69
N GLY A 115 -9.57 -56.70 -1.60
CA GLY A 115 -8.73 -56.89 -0.41
C GLY A 115 -9.33 -57.74 0.73
N GLU A 116 -10.43 -58.47 0.49
CA GLU A 116 -11.02 -59.38 1.49
C GLU A 116 -10.19 -60.68 1.69
N PRO A 117 -10.16 -61.28 2.90
CA PRO A 117 -9.32 -62.47 3.21
C PRO A 117 -9.61 -63.72 2.35
N GLY A 118 -10.78 -63.77 1.70
CA GLY A 118 -11.13 -64.82 0.73
C GLY A 118 -10.19 -64.88 -0.47
N TYR A 119 -9.53 -63.76 -0.76
CA TYR A 119 -8.50 -63.56 -1.78
C TYR A 119 -7.44 -64.67 -1.79
N ARG A 120 -6.87 -64.99 -0.62
CA ARG A 120 -5.66 -65.82 -0.51
C ARG A 120 -5.85 -67.23 -1.08
N LYS A 121 -7.03 -67.82 -0.82
CA LYS A 121 -7.39 -69.16 -1.31
C LYS A 121 -7.54 -69.18 -2.82
N GLU A 122 -8.10 -68.12 -3.40
CA GLU A 122 -8.23 -68.00 -4.85
C GLU A 122 -6.89 -67.70 -5.50
N ALA A 123 -6.08 -66.79 -4.93
CA ALA A 123 -4.77 -66.43 -5.44
C ALA A 123 -3.84 -67.64 -5.53
N LYS A 124 -3.91 -68.55 -4.54
CA LYS A 124 -3.16 -69.81 -4.53
C LYS A 124 -3.46 -70.73 -5.73
N LEU A 125 -4.66 -70.64 -6.33
CA LEU A 125 -5.00 -71.41 -7.53
C LEU A 125 -4.27 -70.91 -8.77
N TYR A 126 -3.97 -69.61 -8.82
CA TYR A 126 -3.30 -68.96 -9.94
C TYR A 126 -1.79 -68.84 -9.75
N LEU A 127 -1.29 -69.12 -8.55
CA LEU A 127 0.12 -69.01 -8.15
C LEU A 127 0.64 -70.36 -7.65
N PRO A 128 0.79 -71.37 -8.53
CA PRO A 128 1.18 -72.73 -8.12
C PRO A 128 2.59 -72.80 -7.51
N GLY A 129 3.48 -71.86 -7.88
CA GLY A 129 4.85 -71.77 -7.35
C GLY A 129 5.00 -71.00 -6.03
N ARG A 130 3.93 -70.37 -5.51
CA ARG A 130 3.99 -69.53 -4.30
C ARG A 130 3.29 -70.16 -3.14
N THR A 131 3.90 -70.18 -1.97
CA THR A 131 3.31 -70.62 -0.71
C THR A 131 2.20 -69.66 -0.24
N MET A 132 1.35 -70.11 0.68
CA MET A 132 0.30 -69.24 1.24
C MET A 132 0.92 -68.08 2.01
N GLU A 133 2.01 -68.35 2.71
CA GLU A 133 2.79 -67.39 3.48
C GLU A 133 3.43 -66.34 2.58
N GLU A 134 3.99 -66.72 1.43
CA GLU A 134 4.50 -65.75 0.45
C GLU A 134 3.40 -64.85 -0.12
N ILE A 135 2.21 -65.40 -0.39
CA ILE A 135 1.05 -64.62 -0.86
C ILE A 135 0.61 -63.61 0.21
N GLU A 136 0.60 -64.00 1.48
CA GLU A 136 0.26 -63.11 2.61
C GLU A 136 1.31 -62.00 2.80
N GLN A 137 2.61 -62.33 2.74
CA GLN A 137 3.66 -61.31 2.81
C GLN A 137 3.59 -60.31 1.65
N HIS A 138 3.26 -60.80 0.45
CA HIS A 138 3.10 -59.95 -0.72
C HIS A 138 1.83 -59.10 -0.67
N GLU A 139 0.76 -59.61 -0.05
CA GLU A 139 -0.43 -58.83 0.29
C GLU A 139 -0.11 -57.68 1.24
N GLU A 140 0.60 -57.96 2.34
CA GLU A 140 1.04 -56.92 3.30
C GLU A 140 1.93 -55.87 2.62
N TRP A 141 2.88 -56.31 1.79
CA TRP A 141 3.72 -55.42 0.98
C TRP A 141 2.87 -54.55 0.04
N HIS A 142 1.87 -55.12 -0.63
CA HIS A 142 1.03 -54.38 -1.57
C HIS A 142 0.15 -53.35 -0.86
N GLN A 143 -0.41 -53.69 0.30
CA GLN A 143 -1.16 -52.76 1.15
C GLN A 143 -0.28 -51.57 1.58
N GLU A 144 0.94 -51.83 2.06
CA GLU A 144 1.89 -50.78 2.43
C GLU A 144 2.29 -49.92 1.21
N LEU A 145 2.45 -50.53 0.04
CA LEU A 145 2.71 -49.81 -1.20
C LEU A 145 1.57 -48.84 -1.55
N ILE A 146 0.31 -49.28 -1.47
CA ILE A 146 -0.87 -48.43 -1.71
C ILE A 146 -0.88 -47.28 -0.70
N TYR A 147 -0.69 -47.58 0.58
CA TYR A 147 -0.66 -46.57 1.64
C TYR A 147 0.39 -45.49 1.37
N LEU A 148 1.62 -45.87 1.03
CA LEU A 148 2.70 -44.93 0.73
C LEU A 148 2.43 -44.12 -0.55
N GLN A 149 1.84 -44.73 -1.58
CA GLN A 149 1.45 -44.03 -2.80
C GLN A 149 0.36 -42.98 -2.55
N ASP A 150 -0.66 -43.31 -1.75
CA ASP A 150 -1.74 -42.39 -1.43
C ASP A 150 -1.26 -41.25 -0.53
N ARG A 151 -0.40 -41.56 0.45
CA ARG A 151 0.24 -40.53 1.28
C ARG A 151 1.11 -39.59 0.44
N LYS A 152 1.88 -40.12 -0.53
CA LYS A 152 2.61 -39.30 -1.52
C LYS A 152 1.68 -38.40 -2.33
N LYS A 153 0.57 -38.93 -2.85
CA LYS A 153 -0.42 -38.12 -3.61
C LYS A 153 -0.98 -37.00 -2.75
N GLU A 154 -1.38 -37.29 -1.51
CA GLU A 154 -1.96 -36.31 -0.58
C GLU A 154 -1.00 -35.15 -0.28
N VAL A 155 0.29 -35.46 -0.03
CA VAL A 155 1.24 -34.38 0.25
C VAL A 155 1.52 -33.56 -1.00
N MET A 156 1.61 -34.19 -2.18
CA MET A 156 1.79 -33.48 -3.45
C MET A 156 0.62 -32.54 -3.77
N THR A 157 -0.63 -32.97 -3.54
CA THR A 157 -1.81 -32.11 -3.76
C THR A 157 -1.83 -30.94 -2.77
N LYS A 158 -1.56 -31.19 -1.48
CA LYS A 158 -1.45 -30.12 -0.46
C LYS A 158 -0.34 -29.12 -0.79
N HIS A 159 0.82 -29.59 -1.23
CA HIS A 159 1.93 -28.72 -1.61
C HIS A 159 1.59 -27.85 -2.82
N GLU A 160 0.99 -28.45 -3.84
CA GLU A 160 0.52 -27.75 -5.04
C GLU A 160 -0.58 -26.72 -4.71
N GLU A 161 -1.53 -27.06 -3.86
CA GLU A 161 -2.57 -26.14 -3.40
C GLU A 161 -1.98 -24.95 -2.64
N ARG A 162 -1.05 -25.19 -1.71
CA ARG A 162 -0.33 -24.13 -0.99
C ARG A 162 0.41 -23.20 -1.95
N ARG A 163 1.06 -23.74 -2.98
CA ARG A 163 1.74 -22.95 -4.01
C ARG A 163 0.78 -22.03 -4.75
N ARG A 164 -0.39 -22.55 -5.18
CA ARG A 164 -1.45 -21.75 -5.82
C ARG A 164 -1.99 -20.67 -4.90
N GLN A 165 -2.22 -20.98 -3.64
CA GLN A 165 -2.68 -19.99 -2.65
C GLN A 165 -1.67 -18.83 -2.49
N LEU A 166 -0.37 -19.12 -2.48
CA LEU A 166 0.67 -18.09 -2.41
C LEU A 166 0.70 -17.23 -3.67
N GLU A 167 0.59 -17.81 -4.86
CA GLU A 167 0.54 -17.07 -6.13
C GLU A 167 -0.67 -16.12 -6.18
N VAL A 168 -1.84 -16.59 -5.77
CA VAL A 168 -3.05 -15.76 -5.68
C VAL A 168 -2.87 -14.65 -4.65
N LYS A 169 -2.32 -14.95 -3.47
CA LYS A 169 -2.08 -13.93 -2.43
C LYS A 169 -1.15 -12.82 -2.95
N LEU A 170 -0.05 -13.19 -3.61
CA LEU A 170 0.91 -12.23 -4.16
C LEU A 170 0.29 -11.37 -5.25
N THR A 171 -0.48 -11.96 -6.16
CA THR A 171 -1.17 -11.20 -7.22
C THR A 171 -2.20 -10.24 -6.65
N VAL A 172 -3.00 -10.66 -5.67
CA VAL A 172 -3.97 -9.78 -4.99
C VAL A 172 -3.26 -8.65 -4.24
N GLU A 173 -2.19 -8.93 -3.51
CA GLU A 173 -1.41 -7.90 -2.80
C GLU A 173 -0.83 -6.86 -3.76
N GLU A 174 -0.32 -7.30 -4.91
CA GLU A 174 0.21 -6.42 -5.94
C GLU A 174 -0.90 -5.55 -6.57
N GLN A 175 -2.04 -6.14 -6.90
CA GLN A 175 -3.19 -5.39 -7.43
C GLN A 175 -3.69 -4.34 -6.42
N LEU A 176 -3.71 -4.66 -5.12
CA LEU A 176 -4.07 -3.71 -4.07
C LEU A 176 -3.02 -2.59 -3.94
N ARG A 177 -1.73 -2.89 -4.07
CA ARG A 177 -0.67 -1.88 -4.09
C ARG A 177 -0.83 -0.92 -5.27
N LEU A 178 -1.03 -1.45 -6.46
CA LEU A 178 -1.22 -0.64 -7.67
C LEU A 178 -2.45 0.28 -7.56
N ARG A 179 -3.57 -0.25 -7.07
CA ARG A 179 -4.78 0.54 -6.82
C ARG A 179 -4.54 1.70 -5.87
N ARG A 180 -3.83 1.46 -4.74
CA ARG A 180 -3.50 2.53 -3.79
C ARG A 180 -2.65 3.63 -4.42
N VAL A 181 -1.63 3.25 -5.20
CA VAL A 181 -0.77 4.21 -5.91
C VAL A 181 -1.57 5.03 -6.92
N GLU A 182 -2.48 4.38 -7.65
CA GLU A 182 -3.35 5.06 -8.61
C GLU A 182 -4.30 6.05 -7.92
N GLU A 183 -4.92 5.67 -6.81
CA GLU A 183 -5.78 6.52 -5.99
C GLU A 183 -5.02 7.74 -5.43
N GLU A 184 -3.81 7.54 -4.90
CA GLU A 184 -2.94 8.62 -4.42
C GLU A 184 -2.55 9.59 -5.55
N GLU A 185 -2.25 9.06 -6.74
CA GLU A 185 -1.91 9.88 -7.89
C GLU A 185 -3.12 10.70 -8.37
N GLN A 186 -4.30 10.09 -8.43
CA GLN A 186 -5.55 10.78 -8.76
C GLN A 186 -5.83 11.91 -7.75
N GLU A 187 -5.66 11.64 -6.46
CA GLU A 187 -5.87 12.67 -5.44
C GLU A 187 -4.86 13.81 -5.57
N ARG A 188 -3.59 13.51 -5.83
CA ARG A 188 -2.55 14.51 -6.09
C ARG A 188 -2.90 15.37 -7.30
N ARG A 189 -3.40 14.75 -8.39
CA ARG A 189 -3.86 15.48 -9.59
C ARG A 189 -5.01 16.42 -9.26
N ARG A 190 -6.02 15.96 -8.52
CA ARG A 190 -7.15 16.78 -8.07
C ARG A 190 -6.70 17.97 -7.22
N ARG A 191 -5.84 17.74 -6.22
CA ARG A 191 -5.29 18.82 -5.37
C ARG A 191 -4.54 19.87 -6.19
N ALA A 192 -3.71 19.44 -7.14
CA ALA A 192 -2.98 20.35 -8.02
C ALA A 192 -3.92 21.16 -8.93
N GLU A 193 -5.00 20.56 -9.42
CA GLU A 193 -6.01 21.26 -10.21
C GLU A 193 -6.76 22.31 -9.39
N GLU A 194 -7.22 21.96 -8.19
CA GLU A 194 -7.86 22.92 -7.28
C GLU A 194 -6.91 24.07 -6.89
N GLU A 195 -5.61 23.80 -6.70
CA GLU A 195 -4.62 24.83 -6.44
C GLU A 195 -4.46 25.79 -7.62
N ARG A 196 -4.38 25.25 -8.85
CA ARG A 196 -4.36 26.08 -10.08
C ARG A 196 -5.59 26.97 -10.17
N GLU A 197 -6.78 26.42 -9.94
CA GLU A 197 -8.02 27.19 -9.98
C GLU A 197 -8.06 28.28 -8.91
N ARG A 198 -7.63 27.98 -7.67
CA ARG A 198 -7.50 28.99 -6.60
C ARG A 198 -6.52 30.10 -6.98
N GLU A 199 -5.39 29.74 -7.59
CA GLU A 199 -4.39 30.70 -8.03
C GLU A 199 -4.92 31.60 -9.15
N GLU A 200 -5.67 31.05 -10.10
CA GLU A 200 -6.35 31.81 -11.16
C GLU A 200 -7.35 32.82 -10.58
N ARG A 201 -8.24 32.38 -9.67
CA ARG A 201 -9.16 33.29 -8.99
C ARG A 201 -8.42 34.40 -8.24
N ARG A 202 -7.28 34.09 -7.59
CA ARG A 202 -6.44 35.09 -6.91
C ARG A 202 -5.83 36.08 -7.89
N LYS A 203 -5.34 35.61 -9.04
CA LYS A 203 -4.81 36.46 -10.12
C LYS A 203 -5.91 37.39 -10.65
N GLU A 204 -7.12 36.90 -10.86
CA GLU A 204 -8.26 37.71 -11.30
C GLU A 204 -8.67 38.77 -10.27
N ALA A 205 -8.81 38.39 -8.99
CA ALA A 205 -9.10 39.34 -7.91
C ALA A 205 -8.03 40.44 -7.83
N THR A 206 -6.75 40.08 -7.94
CA THR A 206 -5.63 41.03 -7.95
C THR A 206 -5.72 42.00 -9.14
N LYS A 207 -6.04 41.50 -10.33
CA LYS A 207 -6.30 42.32 -11.53
C LYS A 207 -7.48 43.27 -11.30
N SER A 208 -8.56 42.79 -10.68
CA SER A 208 -9.77 43.58 -10.39
C SER A 208 -9.47 44.72 -9.41
N ILE A 209 -8.79 44.43 -8.29
CA ILE A 209 -8.37 45.41 -7.30
C ILE A 209 -7.46 46.47 -7.93
N ARG A 210 -6.48 46.05 -8.74
CA ARG A 210 -5.60 46.97 -9.47
C ARG A 210 -6.39 47.96 -10.34
N ARG A 211 -7.32 47.45 -11.15
CA ARG A 211 -8.19 48.30 -12.00
C ARG A 211 -9.04 49.26 -11.14
N PHE A 212 -9.55 48.80 -10.00
CA PHE A 212 -10.31 49.65 -9.08
C PHE A 212 -9.42 50.76 -8.49
N ASN A 213 -8.23 50.43 -8.03
CA ASN A 213 -7.26 51.39 -7.49
C ASN A 213 -6.84 52.44 -8.53
N GLU A 214 -6.63 52.05 -9.80
CA GLU A 214 -6.39 52.97 -10.90
C GLU A 214 -7.58 53.93 -11.12
N ARG A 215 -8.83 53.44 -11.10
CA ARG A 215 -10.02 54.30 -11.16
C ARG A 215 -10.10 55.30 -10.00
N ILE A 216 -9.77 54.86 -8.79
CA ILE A 216 -9.73 55.74 -7.61
C ILE A 216 -8.64 56.80 -7.76
N LYS A 217 -7.42 56.43 -8.18
CA LYS A 217 -6.33 57.38 -8.45
C LYS A 217 -6.74 58.44 -9.47
N LEU A 218 -7.39 58.05 -10.56
CA LEU A 218 -7.89 58.99 -11.58
C LEU A 218 -8.99 59.93 -11.04
N ARG A 219 -9.89 59.44 -10.18
CA ARG A 219 -10.94 60.27 -9.55
C ARG A 219 -10.38 61.23 -8.50
N VAL A 220 -9.42 60.79 -7.68
CA VAL A 220 -8.76 61.63 -6.68
C VAL A 220 -7.90 62.69 -7.36
N GLY A 221 -7.17 62.34 -8.43
CA GLY A 221 -6.41 63.30 -9.25
C GLY A 221 -7.30 64.36 -9.90
N LYS A 222 -8.47 63.96 -10.44
CA LYS A 222 -9.45 64.91 -11.01
C LYS A 222 -10.14 65.79 -9.96
N ARG A 223 -10.32 65.31 -8.72
CA ARG A 223 -10.82 66.13 -7.60
C ARG A 223 -9.76 67.09 -7.05
N LEU A 224 -8.47 66.76 -7.13
CA LEU A 224 -7.39 67.70 -6.82
C LEU A 224 -7.23 68.80 -7.88
N THR A 225 -7.56 68.54 -9.15
CA THR A 225 -7.53 69.57 -10.21
C THR A 225 -8.81 70.38 -10.36
N PHE A 226 -9.94 69.95 -9.75
CA PHE A 226 -11.24 70.64 -9.81
C PHE A 226 -11.61 71.36 -8.49
N CYS A 227 -10.66 71.58 -7.59
CA CYS A 227 -10.89 72.45 -6.45
C CYS A 227 -10.27 73.83 -6.75
N PRO A 228 -11.02 74.78 -7.36
CA PRO A 228 -10.59 76.17 -7.32
C PRO A 228 -10.67 76.59 -5.87
N PHE A 229 -9.49 76.84 -5.33
CA PHE A 229 -9.22 77.48 -4.07
C PHE A 229 -10.08 78.75 -3.91
N PHE A 230 -11.27 78.62 -3.33
CA PHE A 230 -11.83 79.69 -2.54
C PHE A 230 -11.13 79.65 -1.19
N HIS A 231 -10.04 80.41 -1.08
CA HIS A 231 -9.59 80.89 0.22
C HIS A 231 -10.66 81.83 0.77
N ILE A 232 -11.67 81.27 1.42
CA ILE A 232 -12.30 82.00 2.51
C ILE A 232 -11.27 81.91 3.64
N GLN A 233 -10.49 82.99 3.81
CA GLN A 233 -9.78 83.21 5.07
C GLN A 233 -10.85 83.39 6.15
N VAL A 234 -11.27 82.28 6.75
CA VAL A 234 -11.92 82.36 8.06
C VAL A 234 -10.77 82.59 9.03
N ASP A 235 -10.69 83.83 9.51
CA ASP A 235 -9.78 84.27 10.55
C ASP A 235 -9.94 83.34 11.77
N ASN A 236 -9.01 82.40 11.92
CA ASN A 236 -9.01 81.41 12.99
C ASN A 236 -8.24 81.93 14.21
N HIS A 237 -8.39 83.21 14.54
CA HIS A 237 -8.01 83.70 15.86
C HIS A 237 -9.06 83.27 16.90
N VAL A 238 -9.09 81.97 17.19
CA VAL A 238 -9.88 81.42 18.31
C VAL A 238 -9.07 81.65 19.58
N ASN A 239 -9.36 82.72 20.32
CA ASN A 239 -8.88 82.89 21.69
C ASN A 239 -9.45 81.73 22.53
N ARG A 240 -8.61 80.74 22.82
CA ARG A 240 -9.00 79.55 23.59
C ARG A 240 -9.03 79.90 25.06
N ASP A 241 -10.18 80.36 25.56
CA ASP A 241 -10.42 80.50 27.01
C ASP A 241 -10.34 79.11 27.68
N PRO A 242 -9.31 78.83 28.49
CA PRO A 242 -9.13 77.54 29.16
C PRO A 242 -10.28 77.21 30.12
N SER A 243 -11.00 78.22 30.60
CA SER A 243 -12.15 78.09 31.51
C SER A 243 -13.37 77.45 30.83
N ARG A 244 -13.38 77.36 29.49
CA ARG A 244 -14.48 76.76 28.72
C ARG A 244 -14.60 75.25 28.89
N LEU A 245 -13.51 74.57 29.27
CA LEU A 245 -13.48 73.11 29.42
C LEU A 245 -14.16 72.65 30.72
N THR A 246 -14.24 73.50 31.73
CA THR A 246 -14.78 73.17 33.06
C THR A 246 -16.15 73.78 33.33
N ARG A 247 -16.68 74.63 32.43
CA ARG A 247 -18.01 75.21 32.56
C ARG A 247 -19.08 74.30 31.95
N PRO A 248 -20.16 73.98 32.67
CA PRO A 248 -21.30 73.28 32.10
C PRO A 248 -21.84 74.07 30.90
N THR A 249 -22.15 73.38 29.80
CA THR A 249 -22.84 74.02 28.67
C THR A 249 -24.23 74.50 29.10
N LYS A 250 -24.82 75.51 28.47
CA LYS A 250 -26.16 76.00 28.84
C LYS A 250 -27.21 74.89 28.94
N GLY A 251 -27.16 73.89 28.06
CA GLY A 251 -28.05 72.73 28.13
C GLY A 251 -27.78 71.79 29.30
N TRP A 252 -26.54 71.79 29.83
CA TRP A 252 -26.20 71.13 31.10
C TRP A 252 -26.58 71.98 32.31
N GLU A 253 -26.40 73.31 32.28
CA GLU A 253 -26.91 74.21 33.33
C GLU A 253 -28.43 74.06 33.48
N GLU A 254 -29.17 73.98 32.37
CA GLU A 254 -30.63 73.76 32.38
C GLU A 254 -31.03 72.39 32.95
N ARG A 255 -30.22 71.35 32.71
CA ARG A 255 -30.42 70.00 33.25
C ARG A 255 -30.02 69.84 34.72
N LEU A 256 -29.12 70.69 35.22
CA LEU A 256 -28.60 70.68 36.59
C LEU A 256 -29.40 71.58 37.55
N LYS A 257 -30.39 72.34 37.05
CA LYS A 257 -31.33 73.08 37.91
C LYS A 257 -32.12 72.08 38.75
N HIS A 258 -32.05 72.24 40.08
CA HIS A 258 -32.82 71.45 41.03
C HIS A 258 -34.32 71.54 40.71
N ILE A 259 -34.92 70.42 40.30
CA ILE A 259 -36.37 70.25 40.28
C ILE A 259 -36.76 69.88 41.73
N GLY A 260 -37.53 70.75 42.37
CA GLY A 260 -38.02 70.57 43.74
C GLY A 260 -38.97 69.37 43.90
N PRO A 261 -39.39 69.04 45.13
CA PRO A 261 -40.03 67.76 45.44
C PRO A 261 -41.51 67.72 44.99
N SER A 262 -41.90 66.51 44.57
CA SER A 262 -43.27 65.96 44.50
C SER A 262 -44.15 66.30 43.28
N GLY A 263 -44.50 65.25 42.54
CA GLY A 263 -45.51 65.27 41.48
C GLY A 263 -45.42 64.01 40.61
N ASP A 264 -46.03 62.93 41.10
CA ASP A 264 -46.27 61.61 40.50
C ASP A 264 -46.20 61.49 38.95
N GLY A 265 -45.32 60.59 38.45
CA GLY A 265 -45.27 60.15 37.04
C GLY A 265 -43.96 60.45 36.28
N PRO A 266 -43.42 59.53 35.46
CA PRO A 266 -42.23 59.81 34.65
C PRO A 266 -42.60 60.74 33.48
N MET A 267 -42.52 62.04 33.70
CA MET A 267 -42.64 63.05 32.65
C MET A 267 -41.37 63.03 31.81
N LEU A 268 -41.35 62.26 30.72
CA LEU A 268 -40.31 62.35 29.69
C LEU A 268 -40.42 63.72 29.02
N GLN A 269 -39.80 64.75 29.61
CA GLN A 269 -39.66 66.05 28.98
C GLN A 269 -38.69 65.92 27.79
N MET A 270 -39.23 65.57 26.62
CA MET A 270 -38.51 65.54 25.35
C MET A 270 -38.22 66.97 24.90
N PHE A 271 -36.97 67.41 25.02
CA PHE A 271 -36.54 68.69 24.49
C PHE A 271 -36.35 68.60 22.96
N HIS A 272 -37.14 69.36 22.20
CA HIS A 272 -36.94 69.48 20.76
C HIS A 272 -35.61 70.15 20.46
N ARG A 273 -34.76 69.48 19.68
CA ARG A 273 -33.55 70.10 19.13
C ARG A 273 -33.96 71.15 18.10
N ALA A 274 -33.34 72.33 18.15
CA ALA A 274 -33.54 73.36 17.15
C ALA A 274 -33.27 72.79 15.74
N VAL A 275 -34.26 72.89 14.86
CA VAL A 275 -34.13 72.48 13.46
C VAL A 275 -33.22 73.49 12.77
N PRO A 276 -32.07 73.08 12.22
CA PRO A 276 -31.22 73.98 11.47
C PRO A 276 -31.99 74.60 10.30
N THR A 277 -31.73 75.87 9.98
CA THR A 277 -32.47 76.64 8.96
C THR A 277 -32.51 75.97 7.59
N TRP A 278 -31.50 75.16 7.24
CA TRP A 278 -31.44 74.38 5.99
C TRP A 278 -32.32 73.12 5.97
N ARG A 279 -33.04 72.83 7.06
CA ARG A 279 -34.04 71.75 7.16
C ARG A 279 -35.46 72.26 7.36
N GLN A 280 -35.72 73.57 7.25
CA GLN A 280 -37.08 74.08 7.20
C GLN A 280 -37.66 73.87 5.79
N GLY A 281 -38.70 73.05 5.65
CA GLY A 281 -39.44 72.87 4.40
C GLY A 281 -39.37 71.48 3.73
N LEU A 282 -39.00 70.42 4.47
CA LEU A 282 -39.20 69.03 4.07
C LEU A 282 -40.35 68.41 4.86
#